data_AF-A0A0C5WPK1-F1
#
_entry.id   AF-A0A0C5WPK1-F1
#
_cell.length_a   1.000
_cell.length_b   1.000
_cell.length_c   1.000
_cell.angle_alpha   90.00
_cell.angle_beta   90.00
_cell.angle_gamma   90.00
#
_symmetry.space_group_name_H-M   'P 1'
#
loop_
_entity.id
_entity.type
_entity.pdbx_description
1 polymer ?
#
loop_
_entity_poly.entity_id
_entity_poly.type
_entity_poly.pdbx_seq_one_letter_code
_entity_poly.pdbx_strand_id
1 'polypeptide(L)'
;MKNELKKINENFENQIESVTELIQFDKQIMDFCLHHLKSLNDKLKDGAPKINNPYYLADNAIMALEGIDKNKSFTKHYSIIYNQCLVLLVSHFTLTIEKIFSTVLKFQYSNDKLPKSAKNQIQLTLDEIDEVNQNPNLLKKLLVAKKKLTFQNIGNVIKSFENYLGIKIDKDQKLDDIKFAFECRHLIVHSVSKADEKFIKNCNSIKNRSIKKALYLDEEVRFTKSELEFVKFSMLLFMQELTEKLNG
;
A
#
# COMPACT_ATOMS: atom_id res chain seq x y z
N MET A 1 13.01 -7.09 19.78
CA MET A 1 11.85 -6.30 19.33
C MET A 1 12.27 -5.09 18.50
N LYS A 2 12.93 -4.05 19.05
CA LYS A 2 13.26 -2.81 18.31
C LYS A 2 13.96 -3.03 16.96
N ASN A 3 15.04 -3.83 16.94
CA ASN A 3 15.76 -4.14 15.69
C ASN A 3 14.91 -4.90 14.66
N GLU A 4 13.98 -5.74 15.11
CA GLU A 4 13.09 -6.51 14.23
C GLU A 4 12.00 -5.60 13.64
N LEU A 5 11.42 -4.71 14.46
CA LEU A 5 10.49 -3.68 13.98
C LEU A 5 11.14 -2.74 12.98
N LYS A 6 12.39 -2.31 13.22
CA LYS A 6 13.16 -1.50 12.27
C LYS A 6 13.31 -2.21 10.92
N LYS A 7 13.74 -3.48 10.93
CA LYS A 7 13.84 -4.29 9.69
C LYS A 7 12.50 -4.47 8.98
N ILE A 8 11.40 -4.62 9.73
CA ILE A 8 10.05 -4.73 9.13
C ILE A 8 9.68 -3.42 8.44
N ASN A 9 9.97 -2.28 9.06
CA ASN A 9 9.69 -0.96 8.48
C ASN A 9 10.54 -0.68 7.24
N GLU A 10 11.86 -0.95 7.29
CA GLU A 10 12.75 -0.83 6.13
C GLU A 10 12.28 -1.70 4.95
N ASN A 11 11.86 -2.93 5.22
CA ASN A 11 11.31 -3.81 4.18
C ASN A 11 9.99 -3.27 3.60
N PHE A 12 9.16 -2.63 4.42
CA PHE A 12 7.92 -2.02 3.94
C PHE A 12 8.22 -0.79 3.06
N GLU A 13 9.14 0.07 3.47
CA GLU A 13 9.59 1.21 2.68
C GLU A 13 10.12 0.79 1.31
N ASN A 14 10.98 -0.25 1.25
CA ASN A 14 11.49 -0.80 -0.01
C ASN A 14 10.37 -1.36 -0.91
N GLN A 15 9.37 -2.03 -0.33
CA GLN A 15 8.21 -2.53 -1.09
C GLN A 15 7.36 -1.39 -1.64
N ILE A 16 7.16 -0.33 -0.86
CA ILE A 16 6.43 0.86 -1.27
C ILE A 16 7.18 1.64 -2.36
N GLU A 17 8.50 1.69 -2.28
CA GLU A 17 9.36 2.26 -3.32
C GLU A 17 9.23 1.47 -4.63
N SER A 18 9.25 0.13 -4.57
CA SER A 18 9.04 -0.72 -5.76
C SER A 18 7.68 -0.46 -6.42
N VAL A 19 6.61 -0.24 -5.64
CA VAL A 19 5.31 0.15 -6.20
C VAL A 19 5.35 1.58 -6.78
N THR A 20 6.13 2.48 -6.17
CA THR A 20 6.32 3.84 -6.69
C THR A 20 7.01 3.83 -8.04
N GLU A 21 8.03 2.99 -8.22
CA GLU A 21 8.68 2.80 -9.52
C GLU A 21 7.67 2.34 -10.57
N LEU A 22 6.80 1.39 -10.25
CA LEU A 22 5.74 0.92 -11.16
C LEU A 22 4.75 2.04 -11.54
N ILE A 23 4.39 2.90 -10.57
CA ILE A 23 3.53 4.08 -10.80
C ILE A 23 4.21 5.10 -11.74
N GLN A 24 5.54 5.13 -11.78
CA GLN A 24 6.34 6.08 -12.55
C GLN A 24 6.96 5.49 -13.83
N PHE A 25 6.74 4.21 -14.09
CA PHE A 25 7.41 3.46 -15.16
C PHE A 25 7.17 4.07 -16.55
N ASP A 26 5.96 4.55 -16.80
CA ASP A 26 5.60 5.25 -18.04
C ASP A 26 6.46 6.49 -18.28
N LYS A 27 6.62 7.30 -17.23
CA LYS A 27 7.47 8.48 -17.25
C LYS A 27 8.94 8.11 -17.47
N GLN A 28 9.43 7.06 -16.81
CA GLN A 28 10.82 6.61 -16.97
C GLN A 28 11.11 6.21 -18.43
N ILE A 29 10.22 5.45 -19.08
CA ILE A 29 10.37 5.10 -20.49
C ILE A 29 10.33 6.35 -21.37
N MET A 30 9.39 7.25 -21.12
CA MET A 30 9.20 8.43 -21.95
C MET A 30 10.39 9.39 -21.84
N ASP A 31 10.90 9.61 -20.62
CA ASP A 31 12.10 10.40 -20.35
C ASP A 31 13.33 9.78 -21.03
N PHE A 32 13.47 8.44 -20.99
CA PHE A 32 14.54 7.72 -21.69
C PHE A 32 14.47 7.91 -23.21
N CYS A 33 13.29 7.71 -23.82
CA CYS A 33 13.10 7.89 -25.26
C CYS A 33 13.36 9.35 -25.69
N LEU A 34 12.84 10.32 -24.93
CA LEU A 34 13.07 11.74 -25.18
C LEU A 34 14.55 12.10 -25.09
N HIS A 35 15.25 11.61 -24.06
CA HIS A 35 16.67 11.84 -23.89
C HIS A 35 17.48 11.32 -25.09
N HIS A 36 17.22 10.08 -25.53
CA HIS A 36 17.92 9.50 -26.66
C HIS A 36 17.62 10.22 -27.98
N LEU A 37 16.37 10.57 -28.24
CA LEU A 37 15.99 11.29 -29.45
C LEU A 37 16.59 12.70 -29.48
N LYS A 38 16.56 13.42 -28.36
CA LYS A 38 17.20 14.75 -28.24
C LYS A 38 18.70 14.63 -28.48
N SER A 39 19.38 13.71 -27.79
CA SER A 39 20.82 13.50 -27.97
C SER A 39 21.21 13.14 -29.40
N LEU A 40 20.43 12.28 -30.08
CA LEU A 40 20.67 11.94 -31.48
C LEU A 40 20.44 13.15 -32.38
N ASN A 41 19.35 13.88 -32.18
CA ASN A 41 19.00 15.05 -32.97
C ASN A 41 20.07 16.15 -32.84
N ASP A 42 20.58 16.38 -31.63
CA ASP A 42 21.65 17.33 -31.36
C ASP A 42 22.95 16.89 -32.06
N LYS A 43 23.29 15.60 -32.01
CA LYS A 43 24.46 15.06 -32.76
C LYS A 43 24.33 15.20 -34.28
N LEU A 44 23.13 15.05 -34.85
CA LEU A 44 22.92 15.22 -36.28
C LEU A 44 22.97 16.70 -36.69
N LYS A 45 22.45 17.61 -35.84
CA LYS A 45 22.46 19.05 -36.07
C LYS A 45 23.82 19.68 -35.89
N ASP A 46 24.59 19.24 -34.90
CA ASP A 46 25.84 19.89 -34.49
C ASP A 46 27.10 19.06 -34.83
N GLY A 47 26.93 17.80 -35.24
CA GLY A 47 28.03 16.91 -35.62
C GLY A 47 28.52 17.07 -37.06
N ALA A 48 29.52 16.26 -37.41
CA ALA A 48 30.05 16.15 -38.77
C ALA A 48 29.73 14.77 -39.35
N PRO A 49 28.98 14.66 -40.46
CA PRO A 49 28.43 15.74 -41.28
C PRO A 49 27.21 16.42 -40.64
N LYS A 50 27.09 17.74 -40.85
CA LYS A 50 26.00 18.56 -40.33
C LYS A 50 24.72 18.32 -41.13
N ILE A 51 23.72 17.67 -40.53
CA ILE A 51 22.45 17.38 -41.19
C ILE A 51 21.43 18.44 -40.81
N ASN A 52 21.02 19.25 -41.80
CA ASN A 52 20.04 20.31 -41.61
C ASN A 52 18.68 20.00 -42.24
N ASN A 53 18.55 18.89 -42.97
CA ASN A 53 17.30 18.54 -43.63
C ASN A 53 16.31 18.00 -42.58
N PRO A 54 15.14 18.66 -42.36
CA PRO A 54 14.16 18.28 -41.36
C PRO A 54 13.62 16.85 -41.49
N TYR A 55 13.64 16.26 -42.68
CA TYR A 55 13.21 14.88 -42.90
C TYR A 55 14.10 13.83 -42.21
N TYR A 56 15.36 14.18 -41.92
CA TYR A 56 16.30 13.32 -41.20
C TYR A 56 16.45 13.68 -39.72
N LEU A 57 15.74 14.72 -39.26
CA LEU A 57 15.77 15.18 -37.88
C LEU A 57 14.60 14.60 -37.09
N ALA A 58 14.80 14.46 -35.77
CA ALA A 58 13.81 13.87 -34.87
C ALA A 58 12.85 14.90 -34.25
N ASP A 59 12.89 16.18 -34.67
CA ASP A 59 12.12 17.27 -34.07
C ASP A 59 10.62 16.97 -33.98
N ASN A 60 10.02 16.44 -35.04
CA ASN A 60 8.60 16.09 -35.06
C ASN A 60 8.27 14.94 -34.10
N ALA A 61 9.16 13.95 -33.99
CA ALA A 61 8.98 12.83 -33.06
C ALA A 61 9.12 13.29 -31.59
N ILE A 62 10.08 14.18 -31.31
CA ILE A 62 10.26 14.81 -29.99
C ILE A 62 9.01 15.62 -29.63
N MET A 63 8.52 16.47 -30.53
CA MET A 63 7.30 17.26 -30.32
C MET A 63 6.08 16.37 -30.06
N ALA A 64 5.95 15.25 -30.78
CA ALA A 64 4.85 14.31 -30.57
C ALA A 64 4.92 13.65 -29.18
N LEU A 65 6.11 13.20 -28.75
CA LEU A 65 6.31 12.60 -27.43
C LEU A 65 6.10 13.60 -26.28
N GLU A 66 6.62 14.82 -26.40
CA GLU A 66 6.34 15.89 -25.42
C GLU A 66 4.85 16.26 -25.40
N GLY A 67 4.17 16.19 -26.55
CA GLY A 67 2.74 16.37 -26.67
C GLY A 67 1.93 15.30 -25.93
N ILE A 68 2.39 14.04 -25.95
CA ILE A 68 1.76 12.94 -25.19
C ILE A 68 1.83 13.19 -23.68
N ASP A 69 2.99 13.60 -23.18
CA ASP A 69 3.21 13.88 -21.75
C ASP A 69 2.36 15.08 -21.30
N LYS A 70 2.44 16.21 -22.02
CA LYS A 70 1.68 17.43 -21.72
C LYS A 70 0.17 17.20 -21.70
N ASN A 71 -0.34 16.43 -22.67
CA ASN A 71 -1.77 16.18 -22.80
C ASN A 71 -2.26 14.98 -21.99
N LYS A 72 -1.37 14.26 -21.28
CA LYS A 72 -1.73 13.07 -20.49
C LYS A 72 -2.51 12.04 -21.31
N SER A 73 -2.18 11.89 -22.59
CA SER A 73 -2.99 11.20 -23.59
C SER A 73 -3.26 9.72 -23.26
N PHE A 74 -2.38 9.08 -22.49
CA PHE A 74 -2.51 7.68 -22.09
C PHE A 74 -3.02 7.47 -20.66
N THR A 75 -3.34 8.52 -19.90
CA THR A 75 -3.75 8.39 -18.48
C THR A 75 -4.95 7.46 -18.28
N LYS A 76 -5.90 7.41 -19.22
CA LYS A 76 -7.02 6.45 -19.14
C LYS A 76 -6.57 4.99 -19.22
N HIS A 77 -5.54 4.69 -20.02
CA HIS A 77 -4.99 3.34 -20.17
C HIS A 77 -4.19 2.92 -18.93
N TYR A 78 -3.55 3.87 -18.24
CA TYR A 78 -2.82 3.60 -16.98
C TYR A 78 -3.72 3.40 -15.76
N SER A 79 -5.00 3.75 -15.82
CA SER A 79 -5.92 3.60 -14.68
C SER A 79 -6.01 2.15 -14.17
N ILE A 80 -5.94 1.17 -15.06
CA ILE A 80 -5.90 -0.26 -14.69
C ILE A 80 -4.63 -0.58 -13.91
N ILE A 81 -3.47 -0.09 -14.37
CA ILE A 81 -2.18 -0.26 -13.69
C ILE A 81 -2.23 0.41 -12.32
N TYR A 82 -2.77 1.62 -12.22
CA TYR A 82 -2.92 2.33 -10.95
C TYR A 82 -3.82 1.58 -9.96
N ASN A 83 -4.91 0.97 -10.42
CA ASN A 83 -5.73 0.10 -9.57
C ASN A 83 -4.93 -1.11 -9.05
N GLN A 84 -4.09 -1.73 -9.89
CA GLN A 84 -3.21 -2.82 -9.43
C GLN A 84 -2.14 -2.33 -8.44
N CYS A 85 -1.59 -1.13 -8.63
CA CYS A 85 -0.70 -0.52 -7.65
C CYS A 85 -1.39 -0.33 -6.30
N LEU A 86 -2.68 0.09 -6.25
CA LEU A 86 -3.44 0.14 -5.00
C LEU A 86 -3.53 -1.24 -4.33
N VAL A 87 -3.83 -2.29 -5.10
CA VAL A 87 -3.90 -3.67 -4.60
C VAL A 87 -2.57 -4.08 -3.99
N LEU A 88 -1.44 -3.76 -4.63
CA LEU A 88 -0.10 -4.02 -4.10
C LEU A 88 0.17 -3.24 -2.82
N LEU A 89 -0.09 -1.92 -2.79
CA LEU A 89 0.10 -1.08 -1.59
C LEU A 89 -0.64 -1.67 -0.39
N VAL A 90 -1.93 -1.97 -0.53
CA VAL A 90 -2.75 -2.52 0.56
C VAL A 90 -2.28 -3.93 0.95
N SER A 91 -1.82 -4.74 -0.01
CA SER A 91 -1.33 -6.09 0.27
C SER A 91 -0.01 -6.08 1.04
N HIS A 92 0.95 -5.23 0.63
CA HIS A 92 2.20 -5.01 1.36
C HIS A 92 1.92 -4.49 2.77
N PHE A 93 1.04 -3.48 2.90
CA PHE A 93 0.65 -2.95 4.20
C PHE A 93 0.06 -4.02 5.11
N THR A 94 -0.86 -4.85 4.60
CA THR A 94 -1.49 -5.94 5.36
C THR A 94 -0.44 -6.92 5.90
N LEU A 95 0.47 -7.37 5.03
CA LEU A 95 1.53 -8.32 5.41
C LEU A 95 2.47 -7.72 6.44
N THR A 96 2.81 -6.44 6.31
CA THR A 96 3.71 -5.74 7.24
C THR A 96 3.04 -5.56 8.61
N ILE A 97 1.79 -5.11 8.67
CA ILE A 97 1.03 -5.01 9.91
C ILE A 97 0.91 -6.35 10.61
N GLU A 98 0.64 -7.42 9.85
CA GLU A 98 0.56 -8.77 10.39
C GLU A 98 1.90 -9.24 10.97
N LYS A 99 3.02 -8.90 10.33
CA LYS A 99 4.37 -9.15 10.86
C LYS A 99 4.61 -8.38 12.16
N ILE A 100 4.31 -7.08 12.19
CA ILE A 100 4.42 -6.26 13.41
C ILE A 100 3.62 -6.87 14.55
N PHE A 101 2.34 -7.18 14.30
CA PHE A 101 1.47 -7.79 15.29
C PHE A 101 2.09 -9.07 15.85
N SER A 102 2.62 -9.93 14.98
CA SER A 102 3.25 -11.21 15.36
C SER A 102 4.50 -11.00 16.22
N THR A 103 5.37 -10.06 15.82
CA THR A 103 6.60 -9.71 16.55
C THR A 103 6.29 -9.16 17.94
N VAL A 104 5.31 -8.27 18.06
CA VAL A 104 4.91 -7.66 19.34
C VAL A 104 4.24 -8.69 20.24
N LEU A 105 3.33 -9.50 19.69
CA LEU A 105 2.65 -10.58 20.43
C LEU A 105 3.66 -11.55 21.02
N LYS A 106 4.62 -12.00 20.20
CA LYS A 106 5.72 -12.89 20.64
C LYS A 106 6.51 -12.25 21.77
N PHE A 107 6.90 -10.99 21.61
CA PHE A 107 7.65 -10.27 22.64
C PHE A 107 6.86 -10.16 23.95
N GLN A 108 5.58 -9.80 23.90
CA GLN A 108 4.75 -9.69 25.10
C GLN A 108 4.54 -11.06 25.77
N TYR A 109 4.31 -12.13 25.00
CA TYR A 109 4.19 -13.49 25.53
C TYR A 109 5.47 -13.94 26.23
N SER A 110 6.63 -13.84 25.56
CA SER A 110 7.91 -14.27 26.13
C SER A 110 8.36 -13.49 27.37
N ASN A 111 7.78 -12.31 27.61
CA ASN A 111 8.07 -11.49 28.79
C ASN A 111 6.93 -11.50 29.84
N ASP A 112 5.92 -12.35 29.68
CA ASP A 112 4.69 -12.37 30.50
C ASP A 112 3.99 -11.00 30.62
N LYS A 113 4.08 -10.19 29.57
CA LYS A 113 3.49 -8.85 29.45
C LYS A 113 2.22 -8.83 28.61
N LEU A 114 1.60 -9.98 28.36
CA LEU A 114 0.31 -10.00 27.67
C LEU A 114 -0.75 -9.27 28.51
N PRO A 115 -1.56 -8.40 27.88
CA PRO A 115 -2.62 -7.69 28.59
C PRO A 115 -3.67 -8.67 29.11
N LYS A 116 -4.39 -8.30 30.17
CA LYS A 116 -5.47 -9.12 30.74
C LYS A 116 -6.55 -9.47 29.71
N SER A 117 -6.83 -8.56 28.78
CA SER A 117 -7.75 -8.78 27.66
C SER A 117 -7.32 -9.97 26.80
N ALA A 118 -6.02 -10.07 26.50
CA ALA A 118 -5.46 -11.18 25.73
C ALA A 118 -5.53 -12.48 26.54
N LYS A 119 -5.08 -12.46 27.81
CA LYS A 119 -5.09 -13.64 28.69
C LYS A 119 -6.49 -14.26 28.82
N ASN A 120 -7.54 -13.43 28.85
CA ASN A 120 -8.93 -13.90 28.93
C ASN A 120 -9.47 -14.42 27.60
N GLN A 121 -8.95 -13.94 26.47
CA GLN A 121 -9.42 -14.35 25.14
C GLN A 121 -8.68 -15.57 24.61
N ILE A 122 -7.42 -15.75 24.99
CA ILE A 122 -6.54 -16.83 24.51
C ILE A 122 -6.69 -18.04 25.43
N GLN A 123 -7.52 -19.01 25.02
CA GLN A 123 -7.65 -20.31 25.69
C GLN A 123 -6.79 -21.33 24.94
N LEU A 124 -5.67 -21.73 25.56
CA LEU A 124 -4.77 -22.77 25.07
C LEU A 124 -4.91 -24.03 25.93
N THR A 125 -4.76 -25.20 25.31
CA THR A 125 -4.58 -26.47 26.05
C THR A 125 -3.15 -26.53 26.62
N LEU A 126 -2.90 -27.47 27.55
CA LEU A 126 -1.55 -27.67 28.11
C LEU A 126 -0.54 -28.02 27.00
N ASP A 127 -0.91 -28.91 26.08
CA ASP A 127 -0.06 -29.30 24.95
C ASP A 127 0.31 -28.10 24.06
N GLU A 128 -0.65 -27.22 23.77
CA GLU A 128 -0.40 -26.00 22.99
C GLU A 128 0.49 -25.00 23.73
N ILE A 129 0.38 -24.93 25.06
CA ILE A 129 1.28 -24.10 25.89
C ILE A 129 2.70 -24.63 25.77
N ASP A 130 2.89 -25.94 25.85
CA ASP A 130 4.20 -26.57 25.70
C ASP A 130 4.79 -26.33 24.30
N GLU A 131 3.98 -26.48 23.25
CA GLU A 131 4.38 -26.16 21.87
C GLU A 131 4.77 -24.68 21.69
N VAL A 132 3.98 -23.76 22.25
CA VAL A 132 4.28 -22.31 22.17
C VAL A 132 5.52 -21.96 22.99
N ASN A 133 5.72 -22.59 24.14
CA ASN A 133 6.92 -22.39 24.96
C ASN A 133 8.18 -22.85 24.22
N GLN A 134 8.11 -23.97 23.48
CA GLN A 134 9.20 -24.45 22.63
C GLN A 134 9.40 -23.57 21.38
N ASN A 135 8.32 -23.05 20.80
CA ASN A 135 8.36 -22.18 19.63
C ASN A 135 7.32 -21.05 19.69
N PRO A 136 7.69 -19.88 20.27
CA PRO A 136 6.77 -18.75 20.43
C PRO A 136 6.20 -18.20 19.12
N ASN A 137 6.78 -18.54 17.97
CA ASN A 137 6.22 -18.14 16.66
C ASN A 137 4.89 -18.87 16.34
N LEU A 138 4.58 -19.97 17.03
CA LEU A 138 3.33 -20.72 16.85
C LEU A 138 2.12 -20.00 17.45
N LEU A 139 2.35 -19.09 18.40
CA LEU A 139 1.27 -18.38 19.11
C LEU A 139 0.33 -17.66 18.13
N LYS A 140 0.89 -16.97 17.13
CA LYS A 140 0.09 -16.30 16.09
C LYS A 140 -0.72 -17.30 15.26
N LYS A 141 -0.15 -18.44 14.88
CA LYS A 141 -0.86 -19.48 14.12
C LYS A 141 -2.06 -20.01 14.91
N LEU A 142 -1.87 -20.25 16.20
CA LEU A 142 -2.95 -20.69 17.10
C LEU A 142 -4.05 -19.64 17.22
N LEU A 143 -3.71 -18.35 17.30
CA LEU A 143 -4.72 -17.29 17.32
C LEU A 143 -5.47 -17.17 15.99
N VAL A 144 -4.79 -17.29 14.85
CA VAL A 144 -5.45 -17.29 13.54
C VAL A 144 -6.43 -18.45 13.44
N ALA A 145 -6.01 -19.66 13.83
CA ALA A 145 -6.86 -20.84 13.80
C ALA A 145 -8.06 -20.75 14.75
N LYS A 146 -7.83 -20.37 16.02
CA LYS A 146 -8.86 -20.37 17.06
C LYS A 146 -9.77 -19.16 17.05
N LYS A 147 -9.27 -17.98 16.67
CA LYS A 147 -9.99 -16.70 16.75
C LYS A 147 -10.30 -16.08 15.40
N LYS A 148 -9.98 -16.77 14.30
CA LYS A 148 -10.21 -16.31 12.92
C LYS A 148 -9.66 -14.89 12.71
N LEU A 149 -8.50 -14.60 13.31
CA LEU A 149 -7.81 -13.32 13.13
C LEU A 149 -7.55 -13.09 11.64
N THR A 150 -7.97 -11.92 11.16
CA THR A 150 -7.76 -11.50 9.77
C THR A 150 -7.34 -10.04 9.72
N PHE A 151 -6.32 -9.77 8.91
CA PHE A 151 -5.77 -8.43 8.67
C PHE A 151 -6.29 -7.83 7.36
N GLN A 152 -7.25 -8.49 6.69
CA GLN A 152 -7.84 -8.05 5.42
C GLN A 152 -8.82 -6.87 5.56
N ASN A 153 -9.09 -6.43 6.79
CA ASN A 153 -9.88 -5.25 7.07
C ASN A 153 -9.25 -4.52 8.26
N ILE A 154 -8.99 -3.23 8.10
CA ILE A 154 -8.38 -2.37 9.12
C ILE A 154 -9.16 -2.31 10.44
N GLY A 155 -10.50 -2.46 10.41
CA GLY A 155 -11.32 -2.58 11.61
C GLY A 155 -10.96 -3.81 12.44
N ASN A 156 -10.64 -4.92 11.78
CA ASN A 156 -10.16 -6.12 12.46
C ASN A 156 -8.72 -5.94 12.96
N VAL A 157 -7.87 -5.23 12.21
CA VAL A 157 -6.53 -4.84 12.68
C VAL A 157 -6.62 -4.08 13.99
N ILE A 158 -7.41 -3.00 14.05
CA ILE A 158 -7.57 -2.16 15.25
C ILE A 158 -8.01 -3.00 16.45
N LYS A 159 -9.09 -3.79 16.27
CA LYS A 159 -9.60 -4.68 17.32
C LYS A 159 -8.55 -5.69 17.77
N SER A 160 -7.75 -6.22 16.85
CA SER A 160 -6.73 -7.21 17.17
C SER A 160 -5.61 -6.60 18.02
N PHE A 161 -5.10 -5.43 17.63
CA PHE A 161 -4.08 -4.72 18.41
C PHE A 161 -4.59 -4.35 19.80
N GLU A 162 -5.82 -3.88 19.92
CA GLU A 162 -6.41 -3.54 21.22
C GLU A 162 -6.64 -4.79 22.09
N ASN A 163 -7.31 -5.81 21.55
CA ASN A 163 -7.67 -7.01 22.31
C ASN A 163 -6.46 -7.83 22.73
N TYR A 164 -5.50 -8.04 21.83
CA TYR A 164 -4.40 -8.99 22.04
C TYR A 164 -3.10 -8.34 22.48
N LEU A 165 -2.87 -7.07 22.14
CA LEU A 165 -1.63 -6.36 22.48
C LEU A 165 -1.85 -5.21 23.48
N GLY A 166 -3.11 -4.83 23.74
CA GLY A 166 -3.44 -3.70 24.60
C GLY A 166 -3.11 -2.36 23.96
N ILE A 167 -2.90 -2.33 22.63
CA ILE A 167 -2.48 -1.16 21.89
C ILE A 167 -3.70 -0.54 21.23
N LYS A 168 -4.10 0.63 21.71
CA LYS A 168 -5.16 1.42 21.10
C LYS A 168 -4.62 2.14 19.87
N ILE A 169 -5.26 1.95 18.72
CA ILE A 169 -4.96 2.70 17.50
C ILE A 169 -5.98 3.85 17.40
N ASP A 170 -5.46 5.07 17.30
CA ASP A 170 -6.28 6.27 17.28
C ASP A 170 -6.99 6.43 15.93
N LYS A 171 -8.24 6.89 15.97
CA LYS A 171 -9.05 7.10 14.77
C LYS A 171 -8.82 8.52 14.26
N ASP A 172 -8.23 8.62 13.08
CA ASP A 172 -7.96 9.88 12.41
C ASP A 172 -8.22 9.78 10.88
N GLN A 173 -7.99 10.89 10.18
CA GLN A 173 -8.13 11.01 8.73
C GLN A 173 -7.31 9.97 7.97
N LYS A 174 -6.04 9.78 8.38
CA LYS A 174 -5.11 8.82 7.80
C LYS A 174 -5.64 7.40 7.85
N LEU A 175 -6.14 6.99 9.02
CA LEU A 175 -6.73 5.67 9.20
C LEU A 175 -7.96 5.51 8.31
N ASP A 176 -8.79 6.54 8.16
CA ASP A 176 -9.95 6.55 7.26
C ASP A 176 -9.56 6.41 5.78
N ASP A 177 -8.48 7.07 5.35
CA ASP A 177 -7.94 6.89 4.00
C ASP A 177 -7.40 5.47 3.77
N ILE A 178 -6.73 4.88 4.77
CA ILE A 178 -6.33 3.47 4.73
C ILE A 178 -7.57 2.56 4.68
N LYS A 179 -8.61 2.82 5.49
CA LYS A 179 -9.85 2.02 5.46
C LYS A 179 -10.47 2.03 4.07
N PHE A 180 -10.52 3.20 3.45
CA PHE A 180 -11.05 3.36 2.11
C PHE A 180 -10.23 2.57 1.08
N ALA A 181 -8.90 2.60 1.16
CA ALA A 181 -8.02 1.81 0.30
C ALA A 181 -8.29 0.30 0.42
N PHE A 182 -8.56 -0.21 1.63
CA PHE A 182 -8.93 -1.60 1.84
C PHE A 182 -10.25 -1.97 1.14
N GLU A 183 -11.29 -1.15 1.27
CA GLU A 183 -12.57 -1.37 0.57
C GLU A 183 -12.37 -1.34 -0.96
N CYS A 184 -11.54 -0.42 -1.45
CA CYS A 184 -11.21 -0.35 -2.89
C CYS A 184 -10.44 -1.58 -3.37
N ARG A 185 -9.49 -2.11 -2.60
CA ARG A 185 -8.81 -3.38 -2.92
C ARG A 185 -9.81 -4.50 -3.11
N HIS A 186 -10.77 -4.65 -2.18
CA HIS A 186 -11.80 -5.68 -2.28
C HIS A 186 -12.63 -5.52 -3.56
N LEU A 187 -13.03 -4.29 -3.88
CA LEU A 187 -13.78 -3.99 -5.11
C LEU A 187 -13.01 -4.31 -6.39
N ILE A 188 -11.73 -3.93 -6.45
CA ILE A 188 -10.87 -4.12 -7.62
C ILE A 188 -10.62 -5.61 -7.85
N VAL A 189 -10.38 -6.38 -6.78
CA VAL A 189 -10.06 -7.81 -6.88
C VAL A 189 -11.30 -8.66 -7.14
N HIS A 190 -12.46 -8.31 -6.56
CA HIS A 190 -13.62 -9.20 -6.56
C HIS A 190 -14.80 -8.74 -7.43
N SER A 191 -14.90 -7.45 -7.79
CA SER A 191 -16.06 -6.87 -8.48
C SER A 191 -15.70 -6.13 -9.76
N VAL A 192 -14.54 -6.45 -10.37
CA VAL A 192 -14.05 -5.79 -11.61
C VAL A 192 -14.02 -4.26 -11.47
N SER A 193 -13.74 -3.77 -10.26
CA SER A 193 -13.72 -2.33 -9.92
C SER A 193 -15.07 -1.59 -10.03
N LYS A 194 -16.21 -2.27 -10.19
CA LYS A 194 -17.54 -1.61 -10.21
C LYS A 194 -18.11 -1.47 -8.81
N ALA A 195 -18.50 -0.26 -8.44
CA ALA A 195 -19.07 0.06 -7.14
C ALA A 195 -20.45 -0.60 -6.94
N ASP A 196 -20.54 -1.54 -6.00
CA ASP A 196 -21.80 -2.16 -5.59
C ASP A 196 -22.40 -1.46 -4.35
N GLU A 197 -23.66 -1.80 -4.01
CA GLU A 197 -24.37 -1.20 -2.87
C GLU A 197 -23.62 -1.39 -1.54
N LYS A 198 -22.95 -2.54 -1.38
CA LYS A 198 -22.20 -2.89 -0.17
C LYS A 198 -20.97 -1.99 -0.03
N PHE A 199 -20.22 -1.80 -1.11
CA PHE A 199 -19.07 -0.92 -1.19
C PHE A 199 -19.46 0.53 -0.91
N ILE A 200 -20.52 1.03 -1.55
CA ILE A 200 -21.03 2.40 -1.31
C ILE A 200 -21.41 2.58 0.16
N LYS A 201 -22.14 1.63 0.74
CA LYS A 201 -22.52 1.66 2.15
C LYS A 201 -21.30 1.69 3.08
N ASN A 202 -20.32 0.83 2.83
CA ASN A 202 -19.07 0.78 3.61
C ASN A 202 -18.31 2.11 3.49
N CYS A 203 -18.16 2.62 2.28
CA CYS A 203 -17.47 3.88 1.99
C CYS A 203 -18.15 5.10 2.63
N ASN A 204 -19.49 5.17 2.63
CA ASN A 204 -20.24 6.25 3.27
C ASN A 204 -20.10 6.25 4.80
N SER A 205 -19.74 5.11 5.40
CA SER A 205 -19.42 5.06 6.83
C SER A 205 -18.05 5.68 7.17
N ILE A 206 -17.18 5.86 6.16
CA ILE A 206 -15.85 6.46 6.27
C ILE A 206 -15.98 7.95 5.93
N LYS A 207 -16.24 8.76 6.95
CA LYS A 207 -16.69 10.16 6.77
C LYS A 207 -15.57 11.13 6.40
N ASN A 208 -14.37 10.92 6.94
CA ASN A 208 -13.25 11.83 6.75
C ASN A 208 -12.33 11.17 5.73
N ARG A 209 -12.60 11.33 4.42
CA ARG A 209 -11.76 10.80 3.33
C ARG A 209 -11.15 11.94 2.53
N SER A 210 -9.88 11.80 2.21
CA SER A 210 -9.13 12.78 1.42
C SER A 210 -9.32 12.57 -0.08
N ILE A 211 -9.63 11.33 -0.50
CA ILE A 211 -9.80 10.93 -1.89
C ILE A 211 -11.21 10.39 -2.17
N LYS A 212 -11.69 10.55 -3.40
CA LYS A 212 -12.97 10.02 -3.91
C LYS A 212 -14.15 10.19 -2.94
N LYS A 213 -14.40 11.45 -2.55
CA LYS A 213 -15.45 11.82 -1.57
C LYS A 213 -16.87 11.48 -2.06
N ALA A 214 -17.11 11.56 -3.36
CA ALA A 214 -18.34 11.13 -4.00
C ALA A 214 -18.10 9.81 -4.74
N LEU A 215 -19.04 8.87 -4.60
CA LEU A 215 -19.04 7.56 -5.25
C LEU A 215 -20.47 7.23 -5.63
N TYR A 216 -20.65 6.67 -6.82
CA TYR A 216 -21.97 6.31 -7.35
C TYR A 216 -22.08 4.81 -7.61
N LEU A 217 -23.29 4.26 -7.53
CA LEU A 217 -23.56 2.86 -7.85
C LEU A 217 -23.19 2.57 -9.32
N ASP A 218 -22.63 1.39 -9.57
CA ASP A 218 -22.13 0.92 -10.88
C ASP A 218 -20.99 1.75 -11.49
N GLU A 219 -20.50 2.78 -10.78
CA GLU A 219 -19.34 3.55 -11.20
C GLU A 219 -18.07 2.67 -11.13
N GLU A 220 -17.26 2.73 -12.17
CA GLU A 220 -15.95 2.09 -12.17
C GLU A 220 -14.96 2.94 -11.36
N VAL A 221 -14.47 2.37 -10.26
CA VAL A 221 -13.46 3.02 -9.42
C VAL A 221 -12.12 2.97 -10.13
N ARG A 222 -11.60 4.14 -10.51
CA ARG A 222 -10.29 4.30 -11.17
C ARG A 222 -9.39 5.22 -10.39
N PHE A 223 -8.21 4.74 -10.01
CA PHE A 223 -7.23 5.54 -9.29
C PHE A 223 -6.35 6.34 -10.24
N THR A 224 -5.93 7.51 -9.77
CA THR A 224 -4.89 8.35 -10.36
C THR A 224 -3.60 8.22 -9.57
N LYS A 225 -2.48 8.60 -10.19
CA LYS A 225 -1.17 8.68 -9.53
C LYS A 225 -1.23 9.49 -8.22
N SER A 226 -1.85 10.67 -8.23
CA SER A 226 -1.96 11.52 -7.03
C SER A 226 -2.75 10.87 -5.90
N GLU A 227 -3.81 10.11 -6.22
CA GLU A 227 -4.58 9.40 -5.20
C GLU A 227 -3.78 8.25 -4.59
N LEU A 228 -2.98 7.53 -5.40
CA LEU A 228 -2.08 6.49 -4.89
C LEU A 228 -0.98 7.05 -4.00
N GLU A 229 -0.39 8.18 -4.38
CA GLU A 229 0.59 8.90 -3.56
C GLU A 229 0.00 9.29 -2.19
N PHE A 230 -1.27 9.70 -2.16
CA PHE A 230 -1.96 10.01 -0.92
C PHE A 230 -2.16 8.77 -0.03
N VAL A 231 -2.62 7.65 -0.60
CA VAL A 231 -2.79 6.39 0.13
C VAL A 231 -1.44 5.90 0.68
N LYS A 232 -0.41 5.94 -0.15
CA LYS A 232 0.97 5.61 0.21
C LYS A 232 1.44 6.43 1.41
N PHE A 233 1.29 7.74 1.35
CA PHE A 233 1.69 8.64 2.44
C PHE A 233 0.96 8.30 3.74
N SER A 234 -0.35 8.02 3.66
CA SER A 234 -1.15 7.65 4.83
C SER A 234 -0.66 6.33 5.45
N MET A 235 -0.33 5.33 4.64
CA MET A 235 0.23 4.06 5.13
C MET A 235 1.60 4.24 5.79
N LEU A 236 2.51 5.02 5.18
CA LEU A 236 3.84 5.28 5.74
C LEU A 236 3.74 6.01 7.09
N LEU A 237 2.93 7.06 7.17
CA LEU A 237 2.73 7.82 8.41
C LEU A 237 2.12 6.92 9.51
N PHE A 238 1.20 6.03 9.15
CA PHE A 238 0.61 5.09 10.10
C PHE A 238 1.65 4.11 10.64
N MET A 239 2.51 3.59 9.77
CA MET A 239 3.57 2.66 10.13
C MET A 239 4.60 3.32 11.05
N GLN A 240 4.96 4.57 10.77
CA GLN A 240 5.85 5.35 11.61
C GLN A 240 5.27 5.53 13.02
N GLU A 241 4.06 6.08 13.13
CA GLU A 241 3.40 6.32 14.42
C GLU A 241 3.20 5.04 15.23
N LEU A 242 2.78 3.95 14.55
CA LEU A 242 2.61 2.66 15.21
C LEU A 242 3.95 2.14 15.77
N THR A 243 5.02 2.27 14.99
CA THR A 243 6.35 1.81 15.40
C THR A 243 6.93 2.65 16.53
N GLU A 244 6.70 3.97 16.53
CA GLU A 244 7.05 4.87 17.63
C GLU A 244 6.31 4.49 18.91
N LYS A 245 5.00 4.26 18.83
CA LYS A 245 4.16 3.82 19.95
C LYS A 245 4.56 2.45 20.52
N LEU A 246 5.15 1.59 19.69
CA LEU A 246 5.66 0.28 20.09
C LEU A 246 7.08 0.33 20.72
N ASN A 247 7.82 1.40 20.48
CA ASN A 247 9.20 1.58 20.93
C ASN A 247 9.34 2.43 22.20
N GLY A 248 8.33 3.28 22.49
CA GLY A 248 8.17 3.99 23.75
C GLY A 248 7.68 3.08 24.86
#